data_AF-A0AAE5HCC9-F1
#
_entry.id   AF-A0AAE5HCC9-F1
#
_cell.length_a   1.000
_cell.length_b   1.000
_cell.length_c   1.000
_cell.angle_alpha   90.00
_cell.angle_beta   90.00
_cell.angle_gamma   90.00
#
_symmetry.space_group_name_H-M   'P 1'
#
loop_
_entity.id
_entity.type
_entity.pdbx_description
1 polymer ?
#
loop_
_entity_poly.entity_id
_entity_poly.type
_entity_poly.pdbx_seq_one_letter_code
_entity_poly.pdbx_strand_id
1 'polypeptide(L)'
;MAPPTDDKPAVTDENADHTDSQSADHSESVIEPSSTRSDVTDPSDPQESTRTDTDVTAPVETQPEDAIEPSSARRPPVIEETTETGMDEAGSGVDSNWWYWVAAVPLYVIGGIIGSILVGVLFLFTITIDIVGAGGIATGLFTVIVVLVAAAFGLFGIALLFLFPIGIYLDAKEITDADVDWDPDAVLYGLMAAGSAFLTAFTLSLVVALYYLYRRHQYLGEP
;
A
#
# COMPACT_ATOMS: atom_id res chain seq x y z
N MET A 1 -57.24 -42.80 42.91
CA MET A 1 -58.02 -42.41 41.72
C MET A 1 -57.34 -41.19 41.12
N ALA A 2 -56.65 -41.37 40.00
CA ALA A 2 -56.04 -40.31 39.21
C ALA A 2 -56.59 -40.43 37.78
N PRO A 3 -57.03 -39.33 37.12
CA PRO A 3 -57.55 -39.35 35.76
C PRO A 3 -56.43 -39.34 34.70
N PRO A 4 -56.75 -39.69 33.43
CA PRO A 4 -55.81 -40.21 32.45
C PRO A 4 -55.01 -39.15 31.68
N THR A 5 -53.90 -39.61 31.13
CA THR A 5 -53.01 -38.97 30.15
C THR A 5 -53.72 -38.81 28.79
N ASP A 6 -53.70 -37.59 28.24
CA ASP A 6 -54.08 -37.31 26.85
C ASP A 6 -52.83 -37.27 25.96
N ASP A 7 -52.73 -38.29 25.11
CA ASP A 7 -51.90 -38.31 23.90
C ASP A 7 -52.50 -37.37 22.85
N LYS A 8 -51.66 -36.57 22.18
CA LYS A 8 -52.07 -35.85 20.97
C LYS A 8 -51.11 -36.18 19.80
N PRO A 9 -51.64 -36.60 18.64
CA PRO A 9 -50.84 -37.17 17.56
C PRO A 9 -50.12 -36.12 16.71
N ALA A 10 -49.08 -36.61 16.05
CA ALA A 10 -48.32 -35.96 14.99
C ALA A 10 -49.22 -35.50 13.83
N VAL A 11 -48.99 -34.28 13.34
CA VAL A 11 -49.47 -33.82 12.05
C VAL A 11 -48.24 -33.60 11.18
N THR A 12 -48.13 -34.46 10.18
CA THR A 12 -47.25 -34.38 9.03
C THR A 12 -47.97 -33.53 7.99
N ASP A 13 -47.49 -32.34 7.68
CA ASP A 13 -47.93 -31.60 6.50
C ASP A 13 -46.78 -31.57 5.48
N GLU A 14 -46.90 -32.56 4.61
CA GLU A 14 -46.46 -32.63 3.23
C GLU A 14 -46.84 -31.34 2.50
N ASN A 15 -45.85 -30.54 2.06
CA ASN A 15 -46.11 -29.49 1.08
C ASN A 15 -45.25 -29.74 -0.15
N ALA A 16 -45.99 -30.11 -1.20
CA ALA A 16 -45.56 -30.40 -2.56
C ALA A 16 -44.92 -29.16 -3.21
N ASP A 17 -43.86 -29.38 -3.98
CA ASP A 17 -43.88 -29.26 -5.44
C ASP A 17 -44.26 -27.86 -5.95
N HIS A 18 -43.23 -27.06 -6.22
CA HIS A 18 -43.31 -26.02 -7.24
C HIS A 18 -42.11 -26.17 -8.18
N THR A 19 -42.32 -27.06 -9.15
CA THR A 19 -41.58 -27.12 -10.39
C THR A 19 -42.06 -25.99 -11.32
N ASP A 20 -41.37 -24.86 -11.34
CA ASP A 20 -41.55 -23.87 -12.43
C ASP A 20 -40.36 -23.92 -13.37
N SER A 21 -40.65 -24.50 -14.54
CA SER A 21 -39.86 -24.43 -15.74
C SER A 21 -39.95 -23.01 -16.30
N GLN A 22 -38.85 -22.26 -16.32
CA GLN A 22 -38.76 -21.06 -17.14
C GLN A 22 -37.82 -21.31 -18.31
N SER A 23 -38.49 -21.42 -19.46
CA SER A 23 -37.95 -21.62 -20.79
C SER A 23 -36.85 -20.64 -21.17
N ALA A 24 -35.98 -21.16 -22.01
CA ALA A 24 -34.99 -20.47 -22.81
C ALA A 24 -35.52 -19.19 -23.47
N ASP A 25 -34.71 -18.14 -23.44
CA ASP A 25 -34.64 -17.20 -24.55
C ASP A 25 -33.18 -17.01 -24.97
N HIS A 26 -32.93 -17.42 -26.21
CA HIS A 26 -31.69 -17.29 -26.93
C HIS A 26 -31.62 -15.87 -27.48
N SER A 27 -30.72 -15.04 -26.93
CA SER A 27 -30.30 -13.83 -27.61
C SER A 27 -28.84 -14.00 -28.05
N GLU A 28 -28.68 -14.39 -29.32
CA GLU A 28 -27.43 -14.22 -30.07
C GLU A 28 -27.10 -12.72 -30.13
N SER A 29 -26.06 -12.30 -29.40
CA SER A 29 -25.45 -10.99 -29.65
C SER A 29 -24.38 -11.15 -30.74
N VAL A 30 -24.78 -10.75 -31.95
CA VAL A 30 -23.87 -10.49 -33.06
C VAL A 30 -23.02 -9.28 -32.69
N ILE A 31 -21.73 -9.50 -32.38
CA ILE A 31 -20.75 -8.42 -32.23
C ILE A 31 -20.10 -8.21 -33.60
N GLU A 32 -20.54 -7.18 -34.31
CA GLU A 32 -19.82 -6.62 -35.45
C GLU A 32 -18.56 -5.88 -34.95
N PRO A 33 -17.37 -6.13 -35.53
CA PRO A 33 -16.18 -5.36 -35.25
C PRO A 33 -16.20 -4.05 -36.07
N SER A 34 -16.61 -2.95 -35.44
CA SER A 34 -16.40 -1.61 -35.99
C SER A 34 -14.94 -1.19 -35.79
N SER A 35 -14.13 -1.53 -36.78
CA SER A 35 -12.83 -0.95 -37.06
C SER A 35 -12.96 0.54 -37.39
N THR A 36 -12.75 1.42 -36.41
CA THR A 36 -12.51 2.85 -36.67
C THR A 36 -11.01 3.11 -36.67
N ARG A 37 -10.47 2.97 -37.88
CA ARG A 37 -9.27 3.61 -38.40
C ARG A 37 -9.51 5.11 -38.57
N SER A 38 -8.43 5.89 -38.70
CA SER A 38 -8.34 7.33 -39.07
C SER A 38 -8.45 8.32 -37.91
N ASP A 39 -7.65 9.38 -37.74
CA ASP A 39 -6.59 10.05 -38.53
C ASP A 39 -5.69 10.82 -37.51
N VAL A 40 -4.36 10.84 -37.57
CA VAL A 40 -3.49 11.79 -38.31
C VAL A 40 -4.04 13.22 -38.43
N THR A 41 -3.64 14.11 -37.53
CA THR A 41 -3.45 15.57 -37.76
C THR A 41 -2.45 16.06 -36.69
N ASP A 42 -1.17 16.15 -37.02
CA ASP A 42 -0.43 17.35 -37.49
C ASP A 42 -0.01 18.29 -36.34
N PRO A 43 1.30 18.62 -36.22
CA PRO A 43 1.85 19.44 -35.15
C PRO A 43 1.96 20.91 -35.56
N SER A 44 1.65 21.85 -34.67
CA SER A 44 2.25 23.20 -34.59
C SER A 44 1.39 24.08 -33.69
N ASP A 45 1.84 24.36 -32.46
CA ASP A 45 1.60 25.67 -31.87
C ASP A 45 2.67 26.02 -30.80
N PRO A 46 3.58 26.97 -31.07
CA PRO A 46 4.43 27.59 -30.07
C PRO A 46 3.82 28.93 -29.65
N GLN A 47 3.05 28.95 -28.55
CA GLN A 47 2.65 30.17 -27.85
C GLN A 47 3.55 30.30 -26.62
N GLU A 48 4.66 31.05 -26.70
CA GLU A 48 4.72 32.51 -26.52
C GLU A 48 4.57 32.94 -25.04
N SER A 49 5.73 32.94 -24.37
CA SER A 49 6.23 33.99 -23.48
C SER A 49 5.21 34.82 -22.67
N THR A 50 5.22 34.67 -21.35
CA THR A 50 4.92 35.80 -20.45
C THR A 50 5.92 35.81 -19.31
N ARG A 51 7.02 36.52 -19.57
CA ARG A 51 8.07 36.92 -18.63
C ARG A 51 7.50 38.08 -17.78
N THR A 52 7.27 37.85 -16.49
CA THR A 52 6.92 38.91 -15.55
C THR A 52 8.19 39.40 -14.88
N ASP A 53 8.83 40.40 -15.50
CA ASP A 53 9.82 41.26 -14.84
C ASP A 53 9.09 42.11 -13.80
N THR A 54 9.39 41.90 -12.53
CA THR A 54 9.04 42.85 -11.46
C THR A 54 10.32 43.50 -10.97
N ASP A 55 10.69 44.57 -11.64
CA ASP A 55 11.65 45.57 -11.19
C ASP A 55 11.00 46.41 -10.08
N VAL A 56 11.52 46.29 -8.85
CA VAL A 56 11.22 47.23 -7.76
C VAL A 56 12.54 47.73 -7.20
N THR A 57 12.92 48.89 -7.70
CA THR A 57 13.98 49.76 -7.21
C THR A 57 13.45 50.69 -6.13
N ALA A 58 14.01 50.66 -4.91
CA ALA A 58 14.01 51.77 -3.93
C ALA A 58 15.05 51.50 -2.80
N PRO A 59 15.43 52.49 -1.96
CA PRO A 59 16.74 53.15 -2.03
C PRO A 59 17.65 52.95 -0.81
N VAL A 60 18.91 53.33 -1.04
CA VAL A 60 20.03 53.57 -0.12
C VAL A 60 19.62 54.24 1.21
N GLU A 61 20.07 53.68 2.33
CA GLU A 61 20.36 54.44 3.55
C GLU A 61 21.71 53.99 4.15
N THR A 62 22.51 54.99 4.53
CA THR A 62 23.93 54.91 4.88
C THR A 62 24.07 55.35 6.33
N GLN A 63 24.89 54.67 7.15
CA GLN A 63 25.69 55.15 8.31
C GLN A 63 25.79 54.09 9.44
N PRO A 64 26.75 54.19 10.37
CA PRO A 64 28.16 54.59 10.24
C PRO A 64 29.13 53.58 10.89
N GLU A 65 30.41 53.68 10.52
CA GLU A 65 31.55 53.21 11.32
C GLU A 65 31.51 53.81 12.73
N ASP A 66 31.71 53.00 13.76
CA ASP A 66 32.50 53.41 14.93
C ASP A 66 32.85 52.25 15.87
N ALA A 67 34.03 52.41 16.50
CA ALA A 67 34.51 51.79 17.73
C ALA A 67 35.20 50.40 17.69
N ILE A 68 36.52 50.52 17.55
CA ILE A 68 37.58 49.62 18.05
C ILE A 68 37.45 49.41 19.57
N GLU A 69 37.46 48.16 20.05
CA GLU A 69 38.04 47.81 21.36
C GLU A 69 38.86 46.50 21.26
N PRO A 70 40.12 46.50 21.74
CA PRO A 70 40.93 45.29 21.90
C PRO A 70 40.81 44.75 23.33
N SER A 71 40.37 43.50 23.50
CA SER A 71 40.52 42.81 24.79
C SER A 71 40.86 41.34 24.64
N SER A 72 42.11 41.08 24.98
CA SER A 72 42.78 39.79 25.07
C SER A 72 42.16 38.90 26.14
N ALA A 73 41.55 37.79 25.72
CA ALA A 73 41.20 36.68 26.61
C ALA A 73 41.49 35.32 25.96
N ARG A 74 42.77 34.94 25.99
CA ARG A 74 43.31 33.59 26.21
C ARG A 74 42.36 32.43 25.83
N ARG A 75 42.34 32.05 24.54
CA ARG A 75 41.80 30.74 24.11
C ARG A 75 42.78 29.63 24.55
N PRO A 76 42.30 28.55 25.20
CA PRO A 76 43.09 27.34 25.43
C PRO A 76 43.47 26.68 24.09
N PRO A 77 44.52 25.84 24.06
CA PRO A 77 44.95 25.17 22.84
C PRO A 77 43.78 24.37 22.26
N VAL A 78 43.36 24.77 21.07
CA VAL A 78 42.52 23.97 20.19
C VAL A 78 43.33 22.71 19.91
N ILE A 79 42.93 21.61 20.52
CA ILE A 79 43.32 20.29 20.04
C ILE A 79 42.66 20.23 18.66
N GLU A 80 43.45 20.47 17.61
CA GLU A 80 43.10 20.03 16.27
C GLU A 80 43.10 18.51 16.33
N GLU A 81 41.99 17.96 16.82
CA GLU A 81 41.60 16.61 16.51
C GLU A 81 41.29 16.68 15.01
N THR A 82 42.34 16.51 14.20
CA THR A 82 42.23 16.02 12.83
C THR A 82 41.57 14.66 12.95
N THR A 83 40.25 14.68 13.11
CA THR A 83 39.40 13.58 12.76
C THR A 83 39.49 13.51 11.24
N GLU A 84 40.55 12.87 10.77
CA GLU A 84 40.56 12.10 9.52
C GLU A 84 39.53 10.97 9.70
N THR A 85 38.25 11.34 9.85
CA THR A 85 37.14 10.42 9.77
C THR A 85 36.92 10.16 8.29
N GLY A 86 37.49 9.08 7.81
CA GLY A 86 36.97 8.27 6.72
C GLY A 86 36.62 9.05 5.45
N MET A 87 37.61 9.25 4.60
CA MET A 87 37.42 9.38 3.14
C MET A 87 36.94 8.07 2.50
N ASP A 88 35.90 7.44 3.08
CA ASP A 88 35.27 6.21 2.56
C ASP A 88 33.76 6.37 2.28
N GLU A 89 33.14 7.55 2.51
CA GLU A 89 31.69 7.76 2.28
C GLU A 89 31.36 8.66 1.06
N ALA A 90 32.20 8.70 0.03
CA ALA A 90 31.88 9.36 -1.25
C ALA A 90 30.90 8.54 -2.13
N GLY A 91 30.05 7.74 -1.48
CA GLY A 91 29.02 6.89 -2.07
C GLY A 91 28.06 6.44 -0.99
N SER A 92 27.63 7.35 -0.11
CA SER A 92 26.64 7.05 0.92
C SER A 92 25.34 6.62 0.22
N GLY A 93 25.12 5.31 0.15
CA GLY A 93 23.82 4.76 -0.23
C GLY A 93 22.73 5.42 0.62
N VAL A 94 21.55 5.63 0.03
CA VAL A 94 20.40 6.17 0.75
C VAL A 94 20.01 5.17 1.85
N ASP A 95 20.46 5.39 3.08
CA ASP A 95 20.17 4.60 4.28
C ASP A 95 18.73 4.83 4.76
N SER A 96 17.76 4.66 3.86
CA SER A 96 16.35 4.64 4.22
C SER A 96 15.92 3.23 4.59
N ASN A 97 15.34 3.06 5.77
CA ASN A 97 14.67 1.82 6.14
C ASN A 97 13.16 1.85 5.81
N TRP A 98 12.68 2.92 5.17
CA TRP A 98 11.25 3.09 4.90
C TRP A 98 10.73 2.18 3.78
N TRP A 99 11.59 1.78 2.84
CA TRP A 99 11.25 0.82 1.78
C TRP A 99 10.75 -0.54 2.32
N TYR A 100 11.09 -0.95 3.55
CA TYR A 100 10.55 -2.18 4.15
C TYR A 100 9.02 -2.15 4.26
N TRP A 101 8.42 -0.98 4.54
CA TRP A 101 6.98 -0.84 4.58
C TRP A 101 6.33 -0.91 3.20
N VAL A 102 7.06 -0.52 2.16
CA VAL A 102 6.66 -0.70 0.76
C VAL A 102 6.74 -2.17 0.37
N ALA A 103 7.82 -2.88 0.72
CA ALA A 103 8.01 -4.31 0.48
C ALA A 103 7.05 -5.20 1.28
N ALA A 104 6.55 -4.73 2.42
CA ALA A 104 5.57 -5.46 3.22
C ALA A 104 4.24 -5.65 2.48
N VAL A 105 3.86 -4.76 1.56
CA VAL A 105 2.59 -4.86 0.81
C VAL A 105 2.53 -6.11 -0.10
N PRO A 106 3.48 -6.34 -1.03
CA PRO A 106 3.46 -7.57 -1.83
C PRO A 106 3.55 -8.83 -0.98
N LEU A 107 4.37 -8.82 0.08
CA LEU A 107 4.46 -9.95 1.02
C LEU A 107 3.14 -10.21 1.73
N TYR A 108 2.44 -9.16 2.17
CA TYR A 108 1.12 -9.26 2.77
C TYR A 108 0.10 -9.88 1.80
N VAL A 109 0.07 -9.43 0.55
CA VAL A 109 -0.85 -9.99 -0.46
C VAL A 109 -0.55 -11.47 -0.72
N ILE A 110 0.72 -11.83 -0.93
CA ILE A 110 1.13 -13.22 -1.15
C ILE A 110 0.80 -14.09 0.07
N GLY A 111 1.13 -13.61 1.28
CA GLY A 111 0.81 -14.28 2.53
C GLY A 111 -0.68 -14.49 2.71
N GLY A 112 -1.51 -13.50 2.34
CA GLY A 112 -2.96 -13.60 2.36
C GLY A 112 -3.50 -14.66 1.40
N ILE A 113 -2.97 -14.73 0.17
CA ILE A 113 -3.35 -15.75 -0.82
C ILE A 113 -2.98 -17.14 -0.34
N ILE A 114 -1.72 -17.36 0.06
CA ILE A 114 -1.23 -18.65 0.54
C ILE A 114 -2.00 -19.08 1.80
N GLY A 115 -2.17 -18.16 2.75
CA GLY A 115 -2.92 -18.39 3.98
C GLY A 115 -4.37 -18.78 3.71
N SER A 116 -5.04 -18.10 2.78
CA SER A 116 -6.44 -18.40 2.41
C SER A 116 -6.58 -19.78 1.79
N ILE A 117 -5.65 -20.17 0.89
CA ILE A 117 -5.63 -21.52 0.30
C ILE A 117 -5.43 -22.57 1.39
N LEU A 118 -4.45 -22.37 2.28
CA LEU A 118 -4.16 -23.29 3.37
C LEU A 118 -5.36 -23.45 4.31
N VAL A 119 -6.01 -22.34 4.71
CA VAL A 119 -7.22 -22.35 5.53
C VAL A 119 -8.34 -23.13 4.83
N GLY A 120 -8.55 -22.91 3.53
CA GLY A 120 -9.56 -23.67 2.76
C GLY A 120 -9.30 -25.18 2.75
N VAL A 121 -8.05 -25.59 2.51
CA VAL A 121 -7.66 -27.02 2.54
C VAL A 121 -7.87 -27.62 3.92
N LEU A 122 -7.42 -26.95 4.98
CA LEU A 122 -7.57 -27.42 6.35
C LEU A 122 -9.04 -27.48 6.79
N PHE A 123 -9.86 -26.54 6.33
CA PHE A 123 -11.30 -26.55 6.59
C PHE A 123 -12.00 -27.78 6.00
N LEU A 124 -11.66 -28.19 4.77
CA LEU A 124 -12.18 -29.43 4.18
C LEU A 124 -11.78 -30.66 4.98
N PHE A 125 -10.56 -30.65 5.55
CA PHE A 125 -10.09 -31.71 6.42
C PHE A 125 -10.88 -31.77 7.74
N THR A 126 -11.21 -30.63 8.36
CA THR A 126 -12.01 -30.62 9.61
C THR A 126 -13.43 -31.12 9.38
N ILE A 127 -14.05 -30.79 8.25
CA ILE A 127 -15.36 -31.34 7.85
C ILE A 127 -15.29 -32.87 7.78
N THR A 128 -14.23 -33.41 7.18
CA THR A 128 -14.03 -34.86 7.07
C THR A 128 -13.95 -35.52 8.45
N ILE A 129 -13.22 -34.91 9.40
CA ILE A 129 -13.14 -35.40 10.79
C ILE A 129 -14.52 -35.37 11.48
N ASP A 130 -15.28 -34.30 11.28
CA ASP A 130 -16.60 -34.16 11.88
C ASP A 130 -17.59 -35.21 11.38
N ILE A 131 -17.56 -35.55 10.08
CA ILE A 131 -18.36 -36.62 9.49
C ILE A 131 -17.99 -38.00 10.09
N VAL A 132 -16.71 -38.23 10.39
CA VAL A 132 -16.22 -39.51 10.93
C VAL A 132 -16.53 -39.68 12.43
N GLY A 133 -16.93 -38.62 13.13
CA GLY A 133 -17.46 -38.75 14.49
C GLY A 133 -17.14 -37.61 15.45
N ALA A 134 -16.50 -36.53 15.01
CA ALA A 134 -16.26 -35.38 15.90
C ALA A 134 -17.47 -34.45 16.07
N GLY A 135 -18.54 -34.63 15.29
CA GLY A 135 -19.84 -34.01 15.55
C GLY A 135 -19.86 -32.48 15.51
N GLY A 136 -18.92 -31.85 14.78
CA GLY A 136 -18.81 -30.40 14.62
C GLY A 136 -17.77 -29.75 15.54
N ILE A 137 -17.19 -30.48 16.50
CA ILE A 137 -16.20 -29.94 17.43
C ILE A 137 -14.91 -29.54 16.69
N ALA A 138 -14.48 -30.32 15.70
CA ALA A 138 -13.25 -30.05 14.96
C ALA A 138 -13.38 -28.75 14.15
N THR A 139 -14.47 -28.60 13.39
CA THR A 139 -14.78 -27.38 12.64
C THR A 139 -14.98 -26.19 13.56
N GLY A 140 -15.64 -26.36 14.71
CA GLY A 140 -15.84 -25.29 15.70
C GLY A 140 -14.52 -24.71 16.22
N LEU A 141 -13.61 -25.57 16.69
CA LEU A 141 -12.29 -25.14 17.19
C LEU A 141 -11.43 -24.52 16.09
N PHE A 142 -11.42 -25.13 14.91
CA PHE A 142 -10.69 -24.59 13.76
C PHE A 142 -11.19 -23.20 13.38
N THR A 143 -12.50 -23.00 13.36
CA THR A 143 -13.11 -21.68 13.06
C THR A 143 -12.65 -20.62 14.06
N VAL A 144 -12.62 -20.93 15.35
CA VAL A 144 -12.12 -19.99 16.37
C VAL A 144 -10.66 -19.62 16.11
N ILE A 145 -9.80 -20.61 15.82
CA ILE A 145 -8.39 -20.37 15.51
C ILE A 145 -8.24 -19.51 14.26
N VAL A 146 -8.96 -19.83 13.18
CA VAL A 146 -8.94 -19.07 11.92
C VAL A 146 -9.39 -17.64 12.14
N VAL A 147 -10.45 -17.40 12.92
CA VAL A 147 -10.92 -16.05 13.24
C VAL A 147 -9.85 -15.25 13.97
N LEU A 148 -9.17 -15.85 14.95
CA LEU A 148 -8.09 -15.17 15.68
C LEU A 148 -6.90 -14.83 14.78
N VAL A 149 -6.47 -15.76 13.93
CA VAL A 149 -5.38 -15.55 12.97
C VAL A 149 -5.77 -14.50 11.93
N ALA A 150 -6.98 -14.58 11.38
CA ALA A 150 -7.51 -13.61 10.43
C ALA A 150 -7.65 -12.22 11.04
N ALA A 151 -8.06 -12.12 12.31
CA ALA A 151 -8.11 -10.85 13.03
C ALA A 151 -6.71 -10.24 13.20
N ALA A 152 -5.72 -11.04 13.62
CA ALA A 152 -4.33 -10.57 13.74
C ALA A 152 -3.75 -10.14 12.38
N PHE A 153 -4.01 -10.91 11.33
CA PHE A 153 -3.60 -10.59 9.97
C PHE A 153 -4.28 -9.31 9.47
N GLY A 154 -5.58 -9.15 9.72
CA GLY A 154 -6.34 -7.94 9.39
C GLY A 154 -5.84 -6.70 10.12
N LEU A 155 -5.46 -6.81 11.39
CA LEU A 155 -4.84 -5.72 12.14
C LEU A 155 -3.51 -5.29 11.51
N PHE A 156 -2.69 -6.23 11.05
CA PHE A 156 -1.48 -5.91 10.32
C PHE A 156 -1.79 -5.24 8.97
N GLY A 157 -2.82 -5.68 8.25
CA GLY A 157 -3.32 -5.00 7.05
C GLY A 157 -3.77 -3.57 7.32
N ILE A 158 -4.43 -3.30 8.45
CA ILE A 158 -4.79 -1.94 8.87
C ILE A 158 -3.53 -1.12 9.15
N ALA A 159 -2.51 -1.68 9.79
CA ALA A 159 -1.25 -0.97 9.96
C ALA A 159 -0.64 -0.59 8.60
N LEU A 160 -0.56 -1.54 7.65
CA LEU A 160 -0.08 -1.27 6.30
C LEU A 160 -0.89 -0.21 5.56
N LEU A 161 -2.19 -0.07 5.86
CA LEU A 161 -3.06 0.92 5.21
C LEU A 161 -2.55 2.35 5.44
N PHE A 162 -1.95 2.60 6.60
CA PHE A 162 -1.36 3.89 6.94
C PHE A 162 0.16 3.92 6.71
N LEU A 163 0.86 2.84 7.03
CA LEU A 163 2.32 2.81 6.97
C LEU A 163 2.84 2.72 5.53
N PHE A 164 2.09 2.14 4.60
CA PHE A 164 2.47 2.11 3.17
C PHE A 164 2.57 3.52 2.55
N PRO A 165 1.53 4.39 2.60
CA PRO A 165 1.63 5.73 2.04
C PRO A 165 2.64 6.62 2.77
N ILE A 166 2.79 6.45 4.09
CA ILE A 166 3.82 7.17 4.85
C ILE A 166 5.21 6.70 4.44
N GLY A 167 5.42 5.38 4.36
CA GLY A 167 6.69 4.77 4.01
C GLY A 167 7.16 5.17 2.62
N ILE A 168 6.30 5.10 1.60
CA ILE A 168 6.69 5.51 0.25
C ILE A 168 7.03 7.00 0.16
N TYR A 169 6.32 7.86 0.91
CA TYR A 169 6.57 9.31 0.91
C TYR A 169 7.93 9.63 1.53
N LEU A 170 8.21 9.05 2.72
CA LEU A 170 9.48 9.29 3.41
C LEU A 170 10.66 8.72 2.65
N ASP A 171 10.50 7.52 2.08
CA ASP A 171 11.50 6.87 1.26
C ASP A 171 11.81 7.69 -0.02
N ALA A 172 10.77 8.14 -0.74
CA ALA A 172 10.94 8.96 -1.94
C ALA A 172 11.58 10.31 -1.62
N LYS A 173 11.20 10.93 -0.49
CA LYS A 173 11.81 12.19 -0.04
C LYS A 173 13.31 12.04 0.20
N GLU A 174 13.72 10.98 0.89
CA GLU A 174 15.13 10.71 1.17
C GLU A 174 15.92 10.44 -0.13
N ILE A 175 15.31 9.79 -1.12
CA ILE A 175 15.92 9.60 -2.45
C ILE A 175 16.11 10.94 -3.18
N THR A 176 15.09 11.81 -3.21
CA THR A 176 15.20 13.15 -3.80
C THR A 176 16.26 14.00 -3.12
N ASP A 177 16.37 13.92 -1.78
CA ASP A 177 17.36 14.67 -1.02
C ASP A 177 18.81 14.16 -1.26
N ALA A 178 18.99 12.94 -1.79
CA ALA A 178 20.30 12.31 -2.01
C ALA A 178 20.95 12.59 -3.38
N ASP A 179 20.32 13.42 -4.24
CA ASP A 179 20.84 13.84 -5.55
C ASP A 179 21.30 12.68 -6.46
N VAL A 180 20.49 11.61 -6.51
CA VAL A 180 20.70 10.49 -7.43
C VAL A 180 19.97 10.72 -8.76
N ASP A 181 20.33 9.95 -9.80
CA ASP A 181 19.74 10.07 -11.16
C ASP A 181 18.21 9.90 -11.22
N TRP A 182 17.60 9.34 -10.18
CA TRP A 182 16.15 9.21 -10.06
C TRP A 182 15.59 10.21 -9.05
N ASP A 183 14.79 11.14 -9.53
CA ASP A 183 14.10 12.15 -8.71
C ASP A 183 12.58 11.84 -8.62
N PRO A 184 12.14 11.04 -7.63
CA PRO A 184 10.72 10.76 -7.42
C PRO A 184 10.00 11.94 -6.74
N ASP A 185 8.88 12.41 -7.29
CA ASP A 185 8.00 13.32 -6.57
C ASP A 185 7.35 12.59 -5.37
N ALA A 186 7.89 12.86 -4.17
CA ALA A 186 7.46 12.22 -2.93
C ALA A 186 5.96 12.40 -2.66
N VAL A 187 5.41 13.60 -2.92
CA VAL A 187 3.99 13.90 -2.69
C VAL A 187 3.13 13.08 -3.66
N LEU A 188 3.52 13.01 -4.93
CA LEU A 188 2.79 12.23 -5.92
C LEU A 188 2.78 10.73 -5.58
N TYR A 189 3.93 10.16 -5.21
CA TYR A 189 4.02 8.75 -4.80
C TYR A 189 3.23 8.47 -3.52
N GLY A 190 3.30 9.35 -2.52
CA GLY A 190 2.51 9.25 -1.30
C GLY A 190 1.01 9.27 -1.58
N LEU A 191 0.54 10.16 -2.46
CA LEU A 191 -0.86 10.23 -2.87
C LEU A 191 -1.31 9.03 -3.69
N MET A 192 -0.49 8.51 -4.61
CA MET A 192 -0.79 7.28 -5.35
C MET A 192 -0.86 6.07 -4.41
N ALA A 193 0.04 5.96 -3.45
CA ALA A 193 0.00 4.91 -2.44
C ALA A 193 -1.25 5.02 -1.55
N ALA A 194 -1.58 6.23 -1.08
CA ALA A 194 -2.78 6.44 -0.29
C ALA A 194 -4.04 6.10 -1.11
N GLY A 195 -4.17 6.67 -2.32
CA GLY A 195 -5.29 6.42 -3.22
C GLY A 195 -5.45 4.94 -3.52
N SER A 196 -4.36 4.24 -3.84
CA SER A 196 -4.42 2.79 -4.10
C SER A 196 -4.82 1.99 -2.86
N ALA A 197 -4.29 2.32 -1.67
CA ALA A 197 -4.55 1.56 -0.45
C ALA A 197 -5.99 1.76 0.04
N PHE A 198 -6.46 3.01 0.11
CA PHE A 198 -7.79 3.34 0.61
C PHE A 198 -8.93 3.03 -0.38
N LEU A 199 -8.71 3.19 -1.70
CA LEU A 199 -9.77 3.04 -2.70
C LEU A 199 -9.88 1.62 -3.25
N THR A 200 -8.83 0.80 -3.18
CA THR A 200 -8.79 -0.52 -3.82
C THR A 200 -8.46 -1.69 -2.90
N ALA A 201 -8.47 -1.45 -1.59
CA ALA A 201 -8.17 -2.46 -0.57
C ALA A 201 -6.88 -3.24 -0.91
N PHE A 202 -5.81 -2.50 -1.22
CA PHE A 202 -4.47 -2.99 -1.63
C PHE A 202 -4.32 -3.60 -3.03
N THR A 203 -5.37 -3.75 -3.82
CA THR A 203 -5.26 -4.37 -5.15
C THR A 203 -4.32 -3.58 -6.06
N LEU A 204 -4.52 -2.26 -6.17
CA LEU A 204 -3.60 -1.39 -6.92
C LEU A 204 -2.31 -1.12 -6.14
N SER A 205 -2.33 -1.21 -4.81
CA SER A 205 -1.13 -0.98 -3.98
C SER A 205 -0.04 -2.00 -4.27
N LEU A 206 -0.41 -3.23 -4.63
CA LEU A 206 0.55 -4.24 -5.10
C LEU A 206 1.32 -3.74 -6.33
N VAL A 207 0.61 -3.21 -7.32
CA VAL A 207 1.22 -2.71 -8.57
C VAL A 207 2.11 -1.50 -8.29
N VAL A 208 1.62 -0.55 -7.49
CA VAL A 208 2.38 0.64 -7.10
C VAL A 208 3.64 0.26 -6.32
N ALA A 209 3.54 -0.63 -5.33
CA ALA A 209 4.67 -1.09 -4.54
C ALA A 209 5.72 -1.81 -5.42
N LEU A 210 5.30 -2.75 -6.26
CA LEU A 210 6.22 -3.47 -7.14
C LEU A 210 6.90 -2.55 -8.15
N TYR A 211 6.16 -1.62 -8.75
CA TYR A 211 6.73 -0.63 -9.66
C TYR A 211 7.76 0.26 -8.96
N TYR A 212 7.44 0.74 -7.76
CA TYR A 212 8.34 1.57 -6.97
C TYR A 212 9.62 0.84 -6.58
N LEU A 213 9.52 -0.37 -6.01
CA LEU A 213 10.67 -1.20 -5.63
C LEU A 213 11.53 -1.58 -6.85
N TYR A 214 10.88 -1.85 -7.99
CA TYR A 214 11.62 -2.08 -9.24
C TYR A 214 12.44 -0.86 -9.65
N ARG A 215 11.84 0.35 -9.59
CA ARG A 215 12.57 1.59 -9.88
C ARG A 215 13.70 1.80 -8.86
N ARG A 216 13.42 1.66 -7.57
CA ARG A 216 14.44 1.77 -6.50
C ARG A 216 15.62 0.85 -6.76
N HIS A 217 15.37 -0.43 -7.06
CA HIS A 217 16.41 -1.39 -7.41
C HIS A 217 17.25 -1.00 -8.63
N GLN A 218 16.63 -0.42 -9.67
CA GLN A 218 17.35 -0.03 -10.89
C GLN A 218 18.34 1.12 -10.66
N TYR A 219 18.04 2.06 -9.75
CA TYR A 219 18.90 3.23 -9.52
C TYR A 219 19.81 3.09 -8.31
N LEU A 220 19.38 2.38 -7.28
CA LEU A 220 20.11 2.25 -6.01
C LEU A 220 20.75 0.86 -5.82
N GLY A 221 20.46 -0.11 -6.70
CA GLY A 221 20.95 -1.49 -6.60
C GLY A 221 20.24 -2.33 -5.52
N GLU A 222 19.54 -1.69 -4.58
CA GLU A 222 18.73 -2.32 -3.55
C GLU A 222 17.24 -2.07 -3.79
N PRO A 223 16.37 -3.08 -3.61
CA PRO A 223 14.93 -2.93 -3.77
C PRO A 223 14.29 -1.99 -2.76
#